data_AF-A0A1L9GQH8-F1
#
_entry.id   AF-A0A1L9GQH8-F1
#
_cell.length_a   1.000
_cell.length_b   1.000
_cell.length_c   1.000
_cell.angle_alpha   90.00
_cell.angle_beta   90.00
_cell.angle_gamma   90.00
#
_symmetry.space_group_name_H-M   'P 1'
#
loop_
_entity.id
_entity.type
_entity.pdbx_description
1 polymer ?
#
loop_
_entity_poly.entity_id
_entity_poly.type
_entity_poly.pdbx_seq_one_letter_code
_entity_poly.pdbx_strand_id
1 'polypeptide(L)'
;MRVDQELTLASKQLGQSAEIAQCLVSLRLARRVRQGEAAVRAGLSRATAQRIEKGDPGVAIGALLRYLDAIAPGMNLLQLLSGDDPAIIALERRSRPQRVRDLSAAEMKALDF
;
A
#
# COMPACT_ATOMS: atom_id res chain seq x y z
N MET A 1 -29.63 14.55 0.95
CA MET A 1 -28.65 15.43 1.62
C MET A 1 -27.27 14.82 1.44
N ARG A 2 -26.26 15.57 0.98
CA ARG A 2 -24.88 15.08 0.92
C ARG A 2 -24.30 15.11 2.34
N VAL A 3 -24.00 13.95 2.90
CA VAL A 3 -23.37 13.85 4.23
C VAL A 3 -21.87 14.03 4.07
N ASP A 4 -21.28 14.92 4.86
CA ASP A 4 -19.84 15.04 4.96
C ASP A 4 -19.31 13.95 5.88
N GLN A 5 -18.69 12.93 5.30
CA GLN A 5 -18.21 11.76 6.04
C GLN A 5 -17.07 12.12 7.00
N GLU A 6 -16.24 13.11 6.69
CA GLU A 6 -15.15 13.53 7.58
C GLU A 6 -15.70 14.16 8.86
N LEU A 7 -16.81 14.89 8.77
CA LEU A 7 -17.45 15.56 9.92
C LEU A 7 -18.41 14.65 10.69
N THR A 8 -18.85 13.54 10.08
CA THR A 8 -19.88 12.66 10.66
C THR A 8 -19.28 11.47 11.40
N LEU A 9 -18.11 10.98 10.96
CA LEU A 9 -17.48 9.80 11.54
C LEU A 9 -16.75 10.12 12.84
N ALA A 10 -16.80 9.19 13.78
CA ALA A 10 -15.99 9.25 15.00
C ALA A 10 -14.50 9.09 14.69
N SER A 11 -13.63 9.60 15.55
CA SER A 11 -12.17 9.54 15.36
C SER A 11 -11.64 8.13 15.11
N LYS A 12 -12.23 7.11 15.75
CA LYS A 12 -11.89 5.70 15.51
C LYS A 12 -12.15 5.28 14.06
N GLN A 13 -13.28 5.69 13.49
CA GLN A 13 -13.67 5.34 12.12
C GLN A 13 -12.83 6.10 11.09
N LEU A 14 -12.44 7.33 11.39
CA LEU A 14 -11.45 8.08 10.59
C LEU A 14 -10.09 7.37 10.60
N GLY A 15 -9.65 6.89 11.76
CA GLY A 15 -8.45 6.06 11.89
C GLY A 15 -8.49 4.80 11.02
N GLN A 16 -9.60 4.07 11.07
CA GLN A 16 -9.81 2.88 10.22
C GLN A 16 -9.74 3.20 8.72
N SER A 17 -10.27 4.35 8.30
CA SER A 17 -10.22 4.78 6.89
C SER A 17 -8.78 5.08 6.44
N ALA A 18 -7.99 5.71 7.31
CA ALA A 18 -6.57 5.95 7.08
C ALA A 18 -5.75 4.64 7.04
N GLU A 19 -6.05 3.68 7.92
CA GLU A 19 -5.39 2.36 7.94
C GLU A 19 -5.62 1.59 6.63
N ILE A 20 -6.87 1.53 6.15
CA ILE A 20 -7.21 0.88 4.87
C ILE A 20 -6.44 1.54 3.71
N ALA A 21 -6.37 2.88 3.68
CA ALA A 21 -5.61 3.61 2.68
C ALA A 21 -4.11 3.29 2.73
N GLN A 22 -3.54 3.19 3.93
CA GLN A 22 -2.14 2.86 4.11
C GLN A 22 -1.83 1.44 3.59
N CYS A 23 -2.72 0.47 3.77
CA CYS A 23 -2.59 -0.86 3.16
C CYS A 23 -2.49 -0.78 1.63
N LEU A 24 -3.37 0.00 0.98
CA LEU A 24 -3.35 0.20 -0.48
C LEU A 24 -2.07 0.89 -0.95
N VAL A 25 -1.62 1.93 -0.24
CA VAL A 25 -0.37 2.65 -0.56
C VAL A 25 0.82 1.71 -0.46
N SER A 26 0.92 0.97 0.65
CA SER A 26 2.00 0.00 0.87
C SER A 26 2.03 -1.07 -0.21
N LEU A 27 0.87 -1.65 -0.56
CA LEU A 27 0.74 -2.61 -1.66
C LEU A 27 1.20 -1.98 -3.00
N ARG A 28 0.71 -0.78 -3.32
CA ARG A 28 1.04 -0.09 -4.57
C ARG A 28 2.55 0.13 -4.71
N LEU A 29 3.19 0.59 -3.63
CA LEU A 29 4.63 0.81 -3.59
C LEU A 29 5.39 -0.53 -3.69
N ALA A 30 4.94 -1.58 -3.00
CA ALA A 30 5.52 -2.92 -3.09
C ALA A 30 5.51 -3.46 -4.52
N ARG A 31 4.44 -3.18 -5.27
CA ARG A 31 4.25 -3.55 -6.68
C ARG A 31 4.88 -2.57 -7.66
N ARG A 32 5.52 -1.49 -7.19
CA ARG A 32 6.14 -0.42 -7.99
C ARG A 32 5.19 0.27 -8.98
N VAL A 33 3.91 0.34 -8.65
CA VAL A 33 2.89 0.99 -9.49
C VAL A 33 2.80 2.47 -9.14
N ARG A 34 2.78 3.38 -10.12
CA ARG A 34 2.57 4.80 -9.85
C ARG A 34 1.09 5.08 -9.55
N GLN A 35 0.78 6.00 -8.63
CA GLN A 35 -0.61 6.36 -8.28
C GLN A 35 -1.43 6.75 -9.53
N GLY A 36 -0.86 7.57 -10.42
CA GLY A 36 -1.54 7.98 -11.65
C GLY A 36 -1.79 6.83 -12.64
N GLU A 37 -0.93 5.82 -12.66
CA GLU A 37 -1.07 4.62 -13.50
C GLU A 37 -2.18 3.71 -12.96
N ALA A 38 -2.19 3.47 -11.64
CA ALA A 38 -3.28 2.75 -10.97
C ALA A 38 -4.62 3.49 -11.17
N ALA A 39 -4.63 4.82 -11.10
CA ALA A 39 -5.83 5.62 -11.31
C ALA A 39 -6.41 5.42 -12.72
N VAL A 40 -5.57 5.49 -13.76
CA VAL A 40 -5.99 5.28 -15.15
C VAL A 40 -6.52 3.87 -15.36
N ARG A 41 -5.81 2.85 -14.87
CA ARG A 41 -6.23 1.43 -14.95
C ARG A 41 -7.54 1.17 -14.23
N ALA A 42 -7.74 1.83 -13.10
CA ALA A 42 -8.98 1.73 -12.33
C ALA A 42 -10.14 2.51 -12.97
N GLY A 43 -9.93 3.32 -13.99
CA GLY A 43 -10.94 4.23 -14.54
C GLY A 43 -11.34 5.32 -13.54
N LEU A 44 -10.34 5.91 -12.86
CA LEU A 44 -10.49 6.95 -11.84
C LEU A 44 -9.74 8.22 -12.23
N SER A 45 -10.22 9.35 -11.74
CA SER A 45 -9.45 10.60 -11.78
C SER A 45 -8.24 10.51 -10.84
N ARG A 46 -7.18 11.28 -11.12
CA ARG A 46 -6.04 11.41 -10.19
C ARG A 46 -6.47 11.93 -8.82
N ALA A 47 -7.43 12.87 -8.78
CA ALA A 47 -7.97 13.40 -7.53
C ALA A 47 -8.66 12.32 -6.70
N THR A 48 -9.40 11.40 -7.33
CA THR A 48 -10.03 10.27 -6.63
C THR A 48 -8.98 9.31 -6.09
N ALA A 49 -7.93 9.00 -6.85
CA ALA A 49 -6.83 8.15 -6.37
C ALA A 49 -6.09 8.80 -5.18
N GLN A 50 -5.87 10.11 -5.21
CA GLN A 50 -5.31 10.85 -4.07
C GLN A 50 -6.20 10.78 -2.84
N ARG A 51 -7.53 10.92 -3.00
CA ARG A 51 -8.49 10.78 -1.89
C ARG A 51 -8.47 9.38 -1.30
N ILE A 52 -8.42 8.34 -2.14
CA ILE A 52 -8.26 6.95 -1.69
C ILE A 52 -6.99 6.80 -0.84
N GLU A 53 -5.84 7.24 -1.34
CA GLU A 53 -4.56 7.10 -0.63
C GLU A 53 -4.42 7.99 0.61
N LYS A 54 -5.28 9.01 0.75
CA LYS A 54 -5.40 9.82 1.97
C LYS A 54 -6.34 9.20 3.02
N GLY A 55 -7.09 8.16 2.66
CA GLY A 55 -8.09 7.57 3.57
C GLY A 55 -9.37 8.37 3.69
N ASP A 56 -9.75 9.11 2.65
CA ASP A 56 -10.99 9.88 2.63
C ASP A 56 -12.21 8.93 2.71
N PRO A 57 -12.99 8.99 3.80
CA PRO A 57 -14.12 8.09 4.03
C PRO A 57 -15.32 8.35 3.11
N GLY A 58 -15.33 9.48 2.40
CA GLY A 58 -16.33 9.81 1.39
C GLY A 58 -16.11 9.14 0.04
N VAL A 59 -15.01 8.39 -0.14
CA VAL A 59 -14.79 7.62 -1.37
C VAL A 59 -15.65 6.37 -1.36
N ALA A 60 -16.39 6.16 -2.45
CA ALA A 60 -17.23 4.98 -2.61
C ALA A 60 -16.40 3.68 -2.63
N ILE A 61 -16.88 2.65 -1.93
CA ILE A 61 -16.19 1.36 -1.83
C ILE A 61 -15.91 0.72 -3.20
N GLY A 62 -16.77 0.92 -4.19
CA GLY A 62 -16.55 0.44 -5.56
C GLY A 62 -15.35 1.11 -6.26
N ALA A 63 -15.03 2.37 -5.94
CA ALA A 63 -13.82 3.02 -6.44
C ALA A 63 -12.57 2.43 -5.77
N LEU A 64 -12.64 2.15 -4.47
CA LEU A 64 -11.58 1.51 -3.72
C LEU A 64 -11.27 0.10 -4.26
N LEU A 65 -12.29 -0.71 -4.53
CA LEU A 65 -12.12 -2.06 -5.08
C LEU A 65 -11.52 -2.07 -6.49
N ARG A 66 -11.96 -1.16 -7.38
CA ARG A 66 -11.32 -1.00 -8.70
C ARG A 66 -9.87 -0.54 -8.60
N TYR A 67 -9.56 0.31 -7.63
CA TYR A 67 -8.20 0.77 -7.39
C TYR A 67 -7.29 -0.36 -6.89
N LEU A 68 -7.80 -1.21 -5.98
CA LEU A 68 -7.12 -2.43 -5.54
C LEU A 68 -6.82 -3.36 -6.72
N ASP A 69 -7.82 -3.70 -7.52
CA ASP A 69 -7.65 -4.62 -8.67
C ASP A 69 -6.67 -4.05 -9.72
N ALA A 70 -6.66 -2.72 -9.92
CA ALA A 70 -5.70 -2.05 -10.79
C ALA A 70 -4.23 -2.11 -10.29
N ILE A 71 -4.02 -2.31 -8.99
CA ILE A 71 -2.69 -2.47 -8.37
C ILE A 71 -2.29 -3.96 -8.31
N ALA A 72 -3.22 -4.83 -7.91
CA ALA A 72 -3.02 -6.26 -7.74
C ALA A 72 -4.25 -7.03 -8.27
N PRO A 73 -4.27 -7.35 -9.58
CA PRO A 73 -5.40 -8.05 -10.18
C PRO A 73 -5.71 -9.36 -9.47
N GLY A 74 -6.99 -9.60 -9.18
CA GLY A 74 -7.46 -10.81 -8.51
C GLY A 74 -7.25 -10.85 -6.97
N MET A 75 -6.61 -9.84 -6.38
CA MET A 75 -6.59 -9.66 -4.92
C MET A 75 -7.90 -9.04 -4.46
N ASN A 76 -8.51 -9.61 -3.42
CA ASN A 76 -9.70 -9.03 -2.79
C ASN A 76 -9.36 -8.18 -1.55
N LEU A 77 -10.32 -7.36 -1.11
CA LEU A 77 -10.12 -6.45 0.02
C LEU A 77 -9.82 -7.17 1.34
N LEU A 78 -10.43 -8.34 1.59
CA LEU A 78 -10.16 -9.08 2.81
C LEU A 78 -8.71 -9.58 2.85
N GLN A 79 -8.20 -10.10 1.73
CA GLN A 79 -6.80 -10.51 1.61
C GLN A 79 -5.82 -9.36 1.85
N LEU A 80 -6.12 -8.16 1.32
CA LEU A 80 -5.32 -6.96 1.60
C LEU A 80 -5.26 -6.65 3.10
N LEU A 81 -6.42 -6.65 3.76
CA LEU A 81 -6.55 -6.26 5.17
C LEU A 81 -6.02 -7.32 6.14
N SER A 82 -6.00 -8.59 5.75
CA SER A 82 -5.35 -9.67 6.51
C SER A 82 -3.83 -9.56 6.52
N GLY A 83 -3.22 -8.79 5.63
CA GLY A 83 -1.76 -8.66 5.53
C GLY A 83 -1.07 -9.84 4.83
N ASP A 84 -1.85 -10.73 4.22
CA ASP A 84 -1.38 -11.99 3.62
C ASP A 84 -0.79 -11.81 2.21
N ASP A 85 -0.18 -10.67 1.87
CA ASP A 85 0.49 -10.47 0.57
C ASP A 85 1.99 -10.84 0.64
N PRO A 86 2.45 -11.90 -0.05
CA PRO A 86 3.87 -12.24 -0.17
C PRO A 86 4.74 -11.09 -0.68
N ALA A 87 4.20 -10.17 -1.49
CA ALA A 87 4.88 -8.98 -1.98
C ALA A 87 5.06 -7.91 -0.90
N ILE A 88 4.13 -7.77 0.07
CA ILE A 88 4.29 -6.90 1.23
C ILE A 88 5.37 -7.48 2.15
N ILE A 89 5.31 -8.79 2.43
CA ILE A 89 6.36 -9.51 3.18
C ILE A 89 7.72 -9.37 2.50
N ALA A 90 7.78 -9.50 1.18
CA ALA A 90 9.02 -9.32 0.42
C ALA A 90 9.49 -7.85 0.38
N LEU A 91 8.58 -6.87 0.40
CA LEU A 91 8.93 -5.46 0.54
C LEU A 91 9.50 -5.18 1.93
N GLU A 92 8.87 -5.67 3.00
CA GLU A 92 9.40 -5.52 4.37
C GLU A 92 10.79 -6.12 4.51
N ARG A 93 11.03 -7.30 3.92
CA ARG A 93 12.35 -7.94 3.87
C ARG A 93 13.40 -7.09 3.16
N ARG A 94 13.01 -6.34 2.11
CA ARG A 94 13.90 -5.44 1.35
C ARG A 94 14.07 -4.06 1.98
N SER A 95 13.07 -3.59 2.73
CA SER A 95 13.03 -2.28 3.39
C SER A 95 13.75 -2.29 4.73
N ARG A 96 13.91 -3.47 5.35
CA ARG A 96 14.74 -3.65 6.52
C ARG A 96 16.20 -3.43 6.10
N PRO A 97 16.94 -2.46 6.68
CA PRO A 97 18.34 -2.29 6.36
C PRO A 97 19.05 -3.60 6.70
N GLN A 98 19.48 -4.34 5.68
CA GLN A 98 20.38 -5.45 5.84
C GLN A 98 21.67 -4.84 6.38
N ARG A 99 21.90 -4.95 7.68
CA ARG A 99 23.23 -4.73 8.24
C ARG A 99 24.15 -5.74 7.57
N VAL A 100 24.87 -5.29 6.56
CA VAL A 100 26.06 -5.99 6.06
C VAL A 100 26.96 -6.10 7.27
N ARG A 101 27.21 -7.33 7.70
CA ARG A 101 28.22 -7.59 8.73
C ARG A 101 29.55 -7.49 8.01
N ASP A 102 30.48 -6.70 8.55
CA ASP A 102 31.83 -6.64 8.01
C ASP A 102 32.42 -8.06 7.98
N LEU A 103 33.08 -8.41 6.87
CA LEU A 103 33.76 -9.69 6.71
C LEU A 103 34.75 -9.87 7.86
N SER A 104 34.76 -11.05 8.46
CA SER A 104 35.78 -11.37 9.47
C SER A 104 37.17 -11.39 8.81
N ALA A 105 38.22 -11.15 9.59
CA ALA A 105 39.60 -11.19 9.07
C ALA A 105 39.95 -12.53 8.37
N ALA A 106 39.28 -13.62 8.75
CA ALA A 106 39.43 -14.93 8.11
C ALA A 106 38.80 -14.97 6.70
N GLU A 107 37.65 -14.34 6.51
CA GLU A 107 36.95 -14.28 5.23
C GLU A 107 37.62 -13.28 4.27
N MET A 108 38.20 -12.20 4.81
CA MET A 108 38.98 -11.25 4.02
C MET A 108 40.27 -11.89 3.45
N LYS A 109 40.96 -12.72 4.25
CA LYS A 109 42.16 -13.44 3.82
C LYS A 109 41.90 -14.51 2.75
N ALA A 110 40.66 -15.01 2.64
CA ALA A 110 40.28 -15.97 1.62
C ALA A 110 39.99 -15.33 0.24
N LEU A 111 39.93 -14.00 0.18
CA LEU A 111 39.63 -13.22 -1.03
C LEU A 111 40.88 -12.57 -1.64
N ASP A 112 42.02 -12.61 -0.96
CA ASP A 112 43.32 -12.27 -1.52
C ASP A 112 43.82 -13.44 -2.38
N PHE A 113 43.64 -13.33 -3.70
CA PHE A 113 44.19 -14.25 -4.70
C PHE A 113 45.70 -14.05 -4.90
#